data_AF-A0A8S1TNG2-F1
#
_entry.id   AF-A0A8S1TNG2-F1
#
_cell.length_a   1.000
_cell.length_b   1.000
_cell.length_c   1.000
_cell.angle_alpha   90.00
_cell.angle_beta   90.00
_cell.angle_gamma   90.00
#
_symmetry.space_group_name_H-M   'P 1'
#
loop_
_entity.id
_entity.type
_entity.pdbx_description
1 polymer ?
#
loop_
_entity_poly.entity_id
_entity_poly.type
_entity_poly.pdbx_seq_one_letter_code
_entity_poly.pdbx_strand_id
1 'polypeptide(L)'
;MKQGLFILLALNPIISAFDEACAYQQCPQDYTECMQEVFGCASQEQVCHNECGETEPCFQQCVYRIGNKKFIKLYNCWQLFCKSTIIALPCNVEQCVNNFEAECLEKNNLKSFECMIGFSQQHPECKCLNQ
;
A
#
# COMPACT_ATOMS: atom_id res chain seq x y z
N MET A 1 -37.59 16.41 15.81
CA MET A 1 -36.51 15.63 16.47
C MET A 1 -35.88 14.75 15.41
N LYS A 2 -34.75 15.16 14.82
CA LYS A 2 -34.08 14.44 13.73
C LYS A 2 -33.08 13.45 14.33
N GLN A 3 -33.29 12.17 14.03
CA GLN A 3 -32.38 11.07 14.37
C GLN A 3 -31.07 11.26 13.58
N GLY A 4 -29.99 11.55 14.28
CA GLY A 4 -28.64 11.55 13.73
C GLY A 4 -28.08 10.15 13.82
N LEU A 5 -28.18 9.39 12.72
CA LEU A 5 -27.48 8.13 12.54
C LEU A 5 -25.98 8.43 12.45
N PHE A 6 -25.26 8.34 13.58
CA PHE A 6 -23.81 8.30 13.58
C PHE A 6 -23.38 6.97 12.98
N ILE A 7 -23.09 6.97 11.68
CA ILE A 7 -22.34 5.88 11.04
C ILE A 7 -20.92 6.00 11.59
N LEU A 8 -20.65 5.28 12.68
CA LEU A 8 -19.31 4.89 13.06
C LEU A 8 -18.83 3.88 12.00
N LEU A 9 -18.29 4.42 10.90
CA LEU A 9 -17.37 3.67 10.04
C LEU A 9 -16.16 3.35 10.90
N ALA A 10 -16.25 2.22 11.61
CA ALA A 10 -15.09 1.54 12.14
C ALA A 10 -14.20 1.22 10.93
N LEU A 11 -13.21 2.08 10.69
CA LEU A 11 -12.06 1.80 9.84
C LEU A 11 -11.27 0.69 10.53
N ASN A 12 -11.79 -0.53 10.49
CA ASN A 12 -10.95 -1.70 10.63
C ASN A 12 -10.02 -1.65 9.42
N PRO A 13 -8.70 -1.52 9.61
CA PRO A 13 -7.78 -1.82 8.53
C PRO A 13 -8.01 -3.30 8.22
N ILE A 14 -8.79 -3.58 7.17
CA ILE A 14 -8.84 -4.90 6.58
C ILE A 14 -7.43 -5.08 6.03
N ILE A 15 -6.59 -5.75 6.82
CA ILE A 15 -5.29 -6.23 6.38
C ILE A 15 -5.63 -7.34 5.39
N SER A 16 -5.97 -6.99 4.15
CA SER A 16 -6.29 -7.97 3.11
C SER A 16 -5.01 -8.73 2.76
N ALA A 17 -5.09 -10.07 2.65
CA ALA A 17 -3.91 -10.92 2.45
C ALA A 17 -3.32 -10.86 1.04
N PHE A 18 -4.12 -10.50 0.04
CA PHE A 18 -3.69 -10.27 -1.33
C PHE A 18 -4.85 -9.59 -2.06
N ASP A 19 -4.56 -8.52 -2.79
CA ASP A 19 -5.52 -7.81 -3.64
C ASP A 19 -5.02 -7.96 -5.07
N GLU A 20 -5.63 -8.92 -5.77
CA GLU A 20 -5.29 -9.26 -7.15
C GLU A 20 -5.47 -8.06 -8.10
N ALA A 21 -6.50 -7.25 -7.90
CA ALA A 21 -6.77 -6.09 -8.75
C ALA A 21 -5.66 -5.04 -8.58
N CYS A 22 -5.19 -4.83 -7.34
CA CYS A 22 -4.04 -3.97 -7.12
C CYS A 22 -2.75 -4.58 -7.69
N ALA A 23 -2.51 -5.88 -7.50
CA ALA A 23 -1.32 -6.55 -8.04
C ALA A 23 -1.26 -6.46 -9.58
N TYR A 24 -2.40 -6.62 -10.25
CA TYR A 24 -2.51 -6.45 -11.70
C TYR A 24 -2.14 -5.03 -12.15
N GLN A 25 -2.56 -4.01 -11.40
CA GLN A 25 -2.31 -2.61 -11.75
C GLN A 25 -0.90 -2.12 -11.39
N GLN A 26 -0.42 -2.44 -10.20
CA GLN A 26 0.84 -1.91 -9.64
C GLN A 26 2.05 -2.82 -9.90
N CYS A 27 1.81 -4.11 -10.14
CA CYS A 27 2.83 -5.12 -10.38
C CYS A 27 2.64 -5.84 -11.72
N PRO A 28 2.40 -5.12 -12.84
CA PRO A 28 1.93 -5.74 -14.09
C PRO A 28 2.93 -6.75 -14.69
N GLN A 29 4.23 -6.47 -14.57
CA GLN A 29 5.27 -7.39 -15.03
C GLN A 29 5.29 -8.68 -14.21
N ASP A 30 5.37 -8.55 -12.88
CA ASP A 30 5.43 -9.69 -11.98
C ASP A 30 4.13 -10.50 -12.02
N TYR A 31 2.98 -9.83 -12.16
CA TYR A 31 1.68 -10.45 -12.32
C TYR A 31 1.63 -11.27 -13.61
N THR A 32 2.06 -10.69 -14.74
CA THR A 32 2.10 -11.39 -16.03
C THR A 32 3.05 -12.60 -15.98
N GLU A 33 4.25 -12.44 -15.42
CA GLU A 33 5.21 -13.52 -15.26
C GLU A 33 4.66 -14.67 -14.40
N CYS A 34 3.86 -14.33 -13.38
CA CYS A 34 3.15 -15.27 -12.50
C CYS A 34 2.02 -16.01 -13.22
N MET A 35 1.16 -15.28 -13.94
CA MET A 35 -0.03 -15.84 -14.59
C MET A 35 0.30 -16.66 -15.85
N GLN A 36 1.45 -16.41 -16.47
CA GLN A 36 1.98 -17.26 -17.55
C GLN A 36 2.45 -18.64 -17.05
N GLU A 37 2.51 -18.86 -15.73
CA GLU A 37 2.92 -20.14 -15.18
C GLU A 37 1.75 -21.14 -15.19
N VAL A 38 1.85 -22.15 -16.05
CA VAL A 38 0.81 -23.15 -16.36
C VAL A 38 0.21 -23.84 -15.11
N PHE A 39 0.91 -23.84 -13.97
CA PHE A 39 0.47 -24.45 -12.70
C PHE A 39 0.80 -23.62 -11.44
N GLY A 40 1.12 -22.33 -11.60
CA GLY A 40 1.96 -21.63 -10.64
C GLY A 40 1.22 -20.79 -9.61
N CYS A 41 0.92 -19.54 -9.95
CA CYS A 41 0.62 -18.55 -8.93
C CYS A 41 -0.83 -18.59 -8.45
N ALA A 42 -1.83 -18.63 -9.34
CA ALA A 42 -3.24 -18.60 -8.94
C ALA A 42 -3.65 -19.80 -8.07
N SER A 43 -3.13 -21.00 -8.38
CA SER A 43 -3.39 -22.20 -7.59
C SER A 43 -2.75 -22.12 -6.21
N GLN A 44 -1.54 -21.57 -6.11
CA GLN A 44 -0.79 -21.43 -4.86
C GLN A 44 -1.30 -20.28 -3.99
N GLU A 45 -1.73 -19.19 -4.61
CA GLU A 45 -2.46 -18.11 -3.97
C GLU A 45 -3.74 -18.63 -3.32
N GLN A 46 -4.54 -19.41 -4.07
CA GLN A 46 -5.75 -20.04 -3.53
C GLN A 46 -5.44 -21.01 -2.39
N VAL A 47 -4.34 -21.77 -2.46
CA VAL A 47 -3.88 -22.63 -1.35
C VAL A 47 -3.61 -21.78 -0.10
N CYS A 48 -2.89 -20.66 -0.23
CA CYS A 48 -2.61 -19.77 0.89
C CYS A 48 -3.87 -19.09 1.44
N HIS A 49 -4.81 -18.70 0.57
CA HIS A 49 -6.10 -18.18 1.00
C HIS A 49 -6.94 -19.24 1.74
N ASN A 50 -6.95 -20.49 1.28
CA ASN A 50 -7.71 -21.55 1.94
C ASN A 50 -7.14 -21.90 3.32
N GLU A 51 -5.82 -21.81 3.49
CA GLU A 51 -5.16 -22.12 4.76
C GLU A 51 -5.22 -20.96 5.76
N CYS A 52 -5.00 -19.73 5.29
CA CYS A 52 -4.78 -18.55 6.13
C CYS A 52 -5.92 -17.53 6.08
N GLY A 53 -6.92 -17.73 5.23
CA GLY A 53 -7.93 -16.71 4.92
C GLY A 53 -7.28 -15.45 4.34
N GLU A 54 -7.74 -14.30 4.81
CA GLU A 54 -7.17 -13.00 4.47
C GLU A 54 -6.19 -12.47 5.53
N THR A 55 -5.63 -13.33 6.40
CA THR A 55 -4.85 -12.86 7.55
C THR A 55 -3.34 -12.89 7.35
N GLU A 56 -2.70 -11.78 7.69
CA GLU A 56 -1.25 -11.69 7.89
C GLU A 56 -0.90 -11.91 9.37
N PRO A 57 0.26 -12.50 9.71
CA PRO A 57 1.37 -12.90 8.83
C PRO A 57 1.24 -14.32 8.24
N CYS A 58 0.10 -15.00 8.42
CA CYS A 58 -0.09 -16.38 7.97
C CYS A 58 0.08 -16.51 6.46
N PHE A 59 -0.57 -15.62 5.69
CA PHE A 59 -0.48 -15.63 4.24
C PHE A 59 0.97 -15.47 3.76
N GLN A 60 1.70 -14.50 4.30
CA GLN A 60 3.14 -14.32 4.05
C GLN A 60 3.93 -15.61 4.27
N GLN A 61 3.73 -16.28 5.40
CA GLN A 61 4.44 -17.51 5.73
C GLN A 61 4.09 -18.64 4.74
N CYS A 62 2.83 -18.72 4.31
CA CYS A 62 2.41 -19.68 3.29
C CYS A 62 3.12 -19.43 1.95
N VAL A 63 3.16 -18.18 1.46
CA VAL A 63 3.83 -17.81 0.20
C VAL A 63 5.30 -18.26 0.23
N TYR A 64 6.02 -17.93 1.31
CA TYR A 64 7.44 -18.31 1.45
C TYR A 64 7.64 -19.82 1.60
N ARG A 65 6.71 -20.53 2.25
CA ARG A 65 6.76 -21.99 2.40
C ARG A 65 6.52 -22.70 1.08
N ILE A 66 5.61 -22.21 0.24
CA ILE A 66 5.37 -22.77 -1.11
C ILE A 66 6.62 -22.65 -1.98
N GLY A 67 7.39 -21.57 -1.82
CA GLY A 67 8.73 -21.46 -2.43
C GLY A 67 8.73 -21.19 -3.93
N ASN A 68 7.57 -20.90 -4.54
CA ASN A 68 7.50 -20.48 -5.93
C ASN A 68 8.08 -19.07 -6.08
N LYS A 69 9.19 -18.96 -6.82
CA LYS A 69 9.93 -17.72 -6.99
C LYS A 69 9.10 -16.61 -7.64
N LYS A 70 8.23 -16.94 -8.59
CA LYS A 70 7.38 -15.96 -9.29
C LYS A 70 6.27 -15.47 -8.38
N PHE A 71 5.65 -16.38 -7.63
CA PHE A 71 4.63 -16.03 -6.66
C PHE A 71 5.19 -15.18 -5.52
N ILE A 72 6.38 -15.51 -5.01
CA ILE A 72 7.09 -14.69 -4.03
C ILE A 72 7.41 -13.30 -4.60
N LYS A 73 7.86 -13.22 -5.87
CA LYS A 73 8.18 -11.93 -6.53
C LYS A 73 6.93 -11.05 -6.65
N LEU A 74 5.82 -11.62 -7.15
CA LEU A 74 4.53 -10.93 -7.23
C LEU A 74 4.03 -10.49 -5.85
N TYR A 75 4.10 -11.39 -4.87
CA TYR A 75 3.69 -11.10 -3.50
C TYR A 75 4.52 -9.99 -2.87
N ASN A 76 5.84 -9.98 -3.08
CA ASN A 76 6.70 -8.90 -2.59
C ASN A 76 6.37 -7.55 -3.25
N CYS A 77 6.11 -7.54 -4.55
CA CYS A 77 5.66 -6.33 -5.22
C CYS A 77 4.29 -5.87 -4.67
N TRP A 78 3.35 -6.78 -4.50
CA TRP A 78 2.06 -6.48 -3.87
C TRP A 78 2.23 -5.96 -2.43
N GLN A 79 3.15 -6.53 -1.64
CA GLN A 79 3.48 -6.01 -0.31
C GLN A 79 4.07 -4.60 -0.32
N LEU A 80 4.63 -4.13 -1.45
CA LEU A 80 5.20 -2.79 -1.60
C LEU A 80 4.21 -1.75 -2.15
N PHE A 81 3.17 -2.16 -2.89
CA PHE A 81 2.27 -1.21 -3.54
C PHE A 81 0.79 -1.36 -3.16
N CYS A 82 0.42 -2.50 -2.57
CA CYS A 82 -0.98 -2.90 -2.48
C CYS A 82 -1.43 -3.36 -1.10
N LYS A 83 -0.53 -3.93 -0.29
CA LYS A 83 -0.83 -4.22 1.11
C LYS A 83 -1.10 -2.89 1.80
N SER A 84 -2.35 -2.67 2.21
CA SER A 84 -2.76 -1.50 3.03
C SER A 84 -2.20 -1.58 4.46
N THR A 85 -0.93 -1.90 4.59
CA THR A 85 -0.07 -1.19 5.52
C THR A 85 0.17 0.19 4.93
N ILE A 86 0.39 1.17 5.79
CA ILE A 86 0.91 2.47 5.43
C ILE A 86 2.30 2.24 4.81
N ILE A 87 2.37 1.81 3.56
CA ILE A 87 3.60 1.70 2.81
C ILE A 87 3.88 3.14 2.42
N ALA A 88 4.93 3.68 3.00
CA ALA A 88 5.52 4.90 2.49
C ALA A 88 5.71 4.68 0.99
N LEU A 89 4.92 5.39 0.16
CA LEU A 89 5.38 5.82 -1.17
C LEU A 89 6.86 6.17 -1.01
N PRO A 90 7.77 5.72 -1.88
CA PRO A 90 9.20 5.93 -1.70
C PRO A 90 9.40 7.42 -1.48
N CYS A 91 9.52 7.78 -0.21
CA CYS A 91 9.50 9.16 0.19
C CYS A 91 10.90 9.60 -0.15
N ASN A 92 11.02 10.23 -1.30
CA ASN A 92 12.21 10.95 -1.63
C ASN A 92 12.22 12.19 -0.74
N VAL A 93 12.69 12.01 0.50
CA VAL A 93 12.67 13.05 1.55
C VAL A 93 13.31 14.32 1.01
N GLU A 94 14.41 14.21 0.27
CA GLU A 94 15.11 15.34 -0.32
C GLU A 94 14.21 16.10 -1.32
N GLN A 95 13.55 15.39 -2.23
CA GLN A 95 12.60 15.99 -3.17
C GLN A 95 11.38 16.60 -2.46
N CYS A 96 10.82 15.90 -1.47
CA CYS A 96 9.67 16.37 -0.71
C CYS A 96 9.99 17.60 0.16
N VAL A 97 11.18 17.66 0.75
CA VAL A 97 11.68 18.84 1.46
C VAL A 97 11.86 19.98 0.48
N ASN A 98 12.52 19.78 -0.67
CA ASN A 98 12.70 20.84 -1.67
C ASN A 98 11.37 21.40 -2.18
N ASN A 99 10.38 20.53 -2.43
CA ASN A 99 9.04 20.96 -2.84
C ASN A 99 8.32 21.72 -1.71
N PHE A 100 8.41 21.23 -0.48
CA PHE A 100 7.86 21.93 0.69
C PHE A 100 8.51 23.29 0.89
N GLU A 101 9.83 23.41 0.76
CA GLU A 101 10.54 24.68 0.87
C GLU A 101 10.14 25.67 -0.23
N ALA A 102 10.05 25.21 -1.49
CA ALA A 102 9.61 26.04 -2.60
C ALA A 102 8.16 26.52 -2.44
N GLU A 103 7.25 25.66 -1.98
CA GLU A 103 5.83 25.98 -1.88
C GLU A 103 5.46 26.74 -0.60
N CYS A 104 6.07 26.37 0.53
CA CYS A 104 5.74 26.91 1.85
C CYS A 104 6.72 28.00 2.33
N LEU A 105 8.02 27.90 2.04
CA LEU A 105 9.01 28.87 2.56
C LEU A 105 9.14 30.10 1.66
N GLU A 106 9.24 29.93 0.34
CA GLU A 106 9.46 31.07 -0.58
C GLU A 106 8.26 32.02 -0.65
N LYS A 107 7.04 31.52 -0.42
CA LYS A 107 5.82 32.31 -0.64
C LYS A 107 5.37 33.15 0.56
N ASN A 108 5.76 32.82 1.80
CA ASN A 108 5.24 33.53 2.99
C ASN A 108 6.11 33.49 4.26
N ASN A 109 7.37 33.05 4.22
CA ASN A 109 8.28 33.12 5.38
C ASN A 109 7.73 32.45 6.66
N LEU A 110 6.84 31.46 6.50
CA LEU A 110 6.06 30.87 7.59
C LEU A 110 6.23 29.36 7.60
N LYS A 111 6.83 28.87 8.68
CA LYS A 111 6.71 27.48 9.15
C LYS A 111 5.29 27.22 9.70
N SER A 112 4.24 27.69 9.02
CA SER A 112 2.89 27.55 9.55
C SER A 112 2.43 26.11 9.38
N PHE A 113 1.91 25.56 10.46
CA PHE A 113 1.27 24.24 10.51
C PHE A 113 0.18 24.09 9.42
N GLU A 114 -0.44 25.20 9.02
CA GLU A 114 -1.42 25.27 7.94
C GLU A 114 -0.82 24.92 6.57
N CYS A 115 0.41 25.35 6.26
CA CYS A 115 1.06 24.99 5.00
C CYS A 115 1.43 23.51 4.98
N MET A 116 1.89 22.97 6.11
CA MET A 116 2.19 21.54 6.25
C MET A 116 0.94 20.67 6.05
N ILE A 117 -0.22 21.08 6.59
CA ILE A 117 -1.49 20.37 6.36
C ILE A 117 -1.89 20.43 4.89
N GLY A 118 -1.86 21.63 4.28
CA GLY A 118 -2.22 21.80 2.87
C GLY A 118 -1.30 21.02 1.93
N PHE A 119 0.00 21.10 2.16
CA PHE A 119 1.02 20.37 1.41
C PHE A 119 0.81 18.86 1.54
N SER A 120 0.55 18.35 2.75
CA SER A 120 0.31 16.92 2.98
C SER A 120 -0.97 16.39 2.32
N GLN A 121 -1.97 17.25 2.11
CA GLN A 121 -3.18 16.91 1.38
C GLN A 121 -2.97 16.90 -0.14
N GLN A 122 -2.08 17.76 -0.64
CA GLN A 122 -1.78 17.91 -2.07
C GLN A 122 -0.68 16.95 -2.56
N HIS A 123 0.22 16.55 -1.65
CA HIS A 123 1.35 15.66 -1.88
C HIS A 123 1.26 14.43 -0.98
N PRO A 124 0.30 13.51 -1.22
CA PRO A 124 0.18 12.27 -0.47
C PRO A 124 1.45 11.39 -0.55
N GLU A 125 2.27 11.57 -1.59
CA GLU A 125 3.60 10.98 -1.75
C GLU A 125 4.63 11.48 -0.74
N CYS A 126 4.43 12.68 -0.18
CA CYS A 126 5.31 13.29 0.83
C CYS A 126 4.78 13.14 2.26
N LYS A 127 3.81 12.25 2.49
CA LYS A 127 3.19 12.01 3.81
C LYS A 127 4.21 11.63 4.90
N CYS A 128 5.36 11.09 4.52
CA CYS A 128 6.52 10.81 5.37
C CYS A 128 7.05 12.02 6.17
N LEU A 129 6.87 13.26 5.69
CA LEU A 129 7.34 14.46 6.41
C LEU A 129 6.54 14.73 7.70
N ASN A 130 5.42 14.02 7.91
CA ASN A 130 4.58 14.12 9.11
C ASN A 130 4.84 13.02 10.14
N GLN A 131 5.83 12.15 9.93
CA GLN A 131 6.25 11.12 10.88
C GLN A 131 7.38 11.64 11.77
#